data_AF-A0A6P0XWR4-F1
#
_entry.id   AF-A0A6P0XWR4-F1
#
_cell.length_a   1.000
_cell.length_b   1.000
_cell.length_c   1.000
_cell.angle_alpha   90.00
_cell.angle_beta   90.00
_cell.angle_gamma   90.00
#
_symmetry.space_group_name_H-M   'P 1'
#
loop_
_entity.id
_entity.type
_entity.pdbx_description
1 polymer ?
#
loop_
_entity_poly.entity_id
_entity_poly.type
_entity_poly.pdbx_seq_one_letter_code
_entity_poly.pdbx_strand_id
1 'polypeptide(L)'
;WMSPNTQIAQKIRERKTRLEKKPAARTRPQMKMRKEVTKGYLTTVSPKKTTPLNSKTPEKWTAATLRSAYAKGRRDFADCNLSRLNLRNAKLSGVNFYGANLHQSNLQGADLSDANLGHVNLTNTTLKNANLTKAYLSTASLAGCDLRDADLTNAYLNGANLRGANLCGTNLNHAIVNQKQLDMAKTNWWTIMPNGKRGSGF
;
A
#
# COMPACT_ATOMS: atom_id res chain seq x y z
N TRP A 1 7.07 25.54 -16.55
CA TRP A 1 6.39 24.24 -16.75
C TRP A 1 6.78 23.34 -15.58
N MET A 2 5.81 22.82 -14.84
CA MET A 2 6.06 22.02 -13.63
C MET A 2 6.17 20.53 -13.99
N SER A 3 7.22 19.86 -13.52
CA SER A 3 7.44 18.43 -13.75
C SER A 3 6.26 17.60 -13.21
N PRO A 4 5.84 16.50 -13.86
CA PRO A 4 4.78 15.62 -13.38
C PRO A 4 4.97 15.18 -11.91
N ASN A 5 6.22 15.00 -11.48
CA ASN A 5 6.58 14.67 -10.10
C ASN A 5 6.20 15.79 -9.11
N THR A 6 6.31 17.04 -9.54
CA THR A 6 5.97 18.22 -8.74
C THR A 6 4.46 18.37 -8.59
N GLN A 7 3.68 18.06 -9.64
CA GLN A 7 2.22 18.13 -9.62
C GLN A 7 1.61 17.05 -8.69
N ILE A 8 2.21 15.85 -8.68
CA ILE A 8 1.78 14.76 -7.80
C ILE A 8 2.18 15.06 -6.35
N ALA A 9 3.39 15.58 -6.11
CA ALA A 9 3.83 16.01 -4.78
C ALA A 9 2.97 17.15 -4.21
N GLN A 10 2.50 18.08 -5.05
CA GLN A 10 1.58 19.14 -4.65
C GLN A 10 0.20 18.60 -4.25
N LYS A 11 -0.38 17.69 -5.04
CA LYS A 11 -1.66 17.04 -4.71
C LYS A 11 -1.61 16.28 -3.38
N ILE A 12 -0.44 15.75 -3.02
CA ILE A 12 -0.22 15.07 -1.72
C ILE A 12 -0.12 16.09 -0.56
N ARG A 13 0.61 17.21 -0.76
CA ARG A 13 0.70 18.29 0.24
C ARG A 13 -0.64 18.98 0.50
N GLU A 14 -1.44 19.19 -0.54
CA GLU A 14 -2.79 19.77 -0.43
C GLU A 14 -3.75 18.85 0.34
N ARG A 15 -3.64 17.53 0.18
CA ARG A 15 -4.44 16.57 0.96
C ARG A 15 -4.05 16.56 2.45
N LYS A 16 -2.76 16.65 2.77
CA LYS A 16 -2.30 16.73 4.17
C LYS A 16 -2.75 18.02 4.86
N THR A 17 -2.58 19.17 4.21
CA THR A 17 -2.97 20.47 4.78
C THR A 17 -4.49 20.61 4.98
N ARG A 18 -5.31 19.98 4.13
CA ARG A 18 -6.77 19.93 4.30
C ARG A 18 -7.21 19.04 5.47
N LEU A 19 -6.40 18.05 5.84
CA LEU A 19 -6.66 17.20 7.01
C LEU A 19 -6.23 17.89 8.32
N GLU A 20 -5.19 18.74 8.28
CA GLU A 20 -4.69 19.49 9.43
C GLU A 20 -5.56 20.73 9.78
N LYS A 21 -6.28 21.32 8.82
CA LYS A 21 -7.10 22.53 9.03
C LYS A 21 -8.53 22.29 9.58
N LYS A 22 -8.87 21.10 10.10
CA LYS A 22 -10.15 20.93 10.82
C LYS A 22 -10.06 21.68 12.17
N PRO A 23 -10.89 22.71 12.43
CA PRO A 23 -10.79 23.46 13.68
C PRO A 23 -11.29 22.61 14.86
N ALA A 24 -10.62 22.79 16.00
CA ALA A 24 -10.98 22.25 17.30
C ALA A 24 -12.39 22.67 17.72
N ALA A 25 -12.99 21.83 18.56
CA ALA A 25 -14.36 21.88 19.04
C ALA A 25 -14.84 23.25 19.53
N ARG A 26 -16.05 23.64 19.11
CA ARG A 26 -16.84 24.71 19.73
C ARG A 26 -17.32 24.24 21.11
N THR A 27 -16.89 24.95 22.15
CA THR A 27 -17.40 24.86 23.52
C THR A 27 -18.88 25.25 23.58
N ARG A 28 -19.72 24.40 24.18
CA ARG A 28 -21.14 24.72 24.47
C ARG A 28 -21.25 25.58 25.75
N PRO A 29 -22.10 26.62 25.81
CA PRO A 29 -22.39 27.31 27.06
C PRO A 29 -23.36 26.51 27.93
N GLN A 30 -23.14 26.54 29.25
CA GLN A 30 -24.01 25.97 30.28
C GLN A 30 -25.36 26.71 30.36
N MET A 31 -26.46 25.95 30.36
CA MET A 31 -27.81 26.45 30.62
C MET A 31 -28.29 25.94 31.98
N LYS A 32 -28.67 26.87 32.87
CA LYS A 32 -29.10 26.61 34.26
C LYS A 32 -30.43 25.83 34.28
N MET A 33 -30.51 24.80 35.12
CA MET A 33 -31.73 24.03 35.37
C MET A 33 -32.76 24.85 36.17
N ARG A 34 -34.01 24.87 35.68
CA ARG A 34 -35.22 25.17 36.45
C ARG A 34 -36.02 23.87 36.58
N LYS A 35 -36.50 23.56 37.79
CA LYS A 35 -37.34 22.40 38.10
C LYS A 35 -38.80 22.75 37.80
N GLU A 36 -39.51 21.89 37.08
CA GLU A 36 -40.97 21.84 37.08
C GLU A 36 -41.45 20.38 36.94
N VAL A 37 -42.52 20.08 37.66
CA VAL A 37 -43.13 18.76 37.87
C VAL A 37 -44.40 18.69 37.04
N THR A 38 -44.61 17.68 36.17
CA THR A 38 -45.95 17.08 35.93
C THR A 38 -45.94 15.79 35.08
N LYS A 39 -46.93 14.93 35.37
CA LYS A 39 -47.37 13.67 34.73
C LYS A 39 -47.58 13.75 33.20
N GLY A 40 -47.29 12.65 32.48
CA GLY A 40 -47.84 12.40 31.14
C GLY A 40 -47.11 11.29 30.37
N TYR A 41 -47.86 10.40 29.71
CA TYR A 41 -47.41 9.22 28.97
C TYR A 41 -46.62 9.55 27.68
N LEU A 42 -45.87 8.53 27.19
CA LEU A 42 -45.39 8.24 25.82
C LEU A 42 -43.87 8.31 25.54
N THR A 43 -43.33 7.10 25.34
CA THR A 43 -42.23 6.66 24.45
C THR A 43 -41.11 7.63 24.10
N THR A 44 -39.90 7.35 24.59
CA THR A 44 -38.66 7.86 23.99
C THR A 44 -37.57 6.79 23.96
N VAL A 45 -37.10 6.55 22.74
CA VAL A 45 -35.96 5.74 22.31
C VAL A 45 -34.72 5.98 23.18
N SER A 46 -34.08 4.90 23.62
CA SER A 46 -32.82 4.93 24.36
C SER A 46 -31.75 5.74 23.60
N PRO A 47 -31.01 6.64 24.26
CA PRO A 47 -29.98 7.41 23.60
C PRO A 47 -28.84 6.48 23.15
N LYS A 48 -28.55 6.48 21.85
CA LYS A 48 -27.36 5.86 21.27
C LYS A 48 -26.14 6.31 22.06
N LYS A 49 -25.49 5.38 22.75
CA LYS A 49 -24.13 5.55 23.28
C LYS A 49 -23.22 5.93 22.11
N THR A 50 -22.83 7.19 22.05
CA THR A 50 -21.66 7.64 21.31
C THR A 50 -20.44 7.06 22.02
N THR A 51 -19.93 5.94 21.51
CA THR A 51 -18.65 5.39 21.95
C THR A 51 -17.51 6.27 21.44
N PRO A 52 -16.53 6.58 22.30
CA PRO A 52 -15.38 7.41 21.94
C PRO A 52 -14.45 6.68 20.95
N LEU A 53 -13.82 7.49 20.10
CA LEU A 53 -12.89 7.14 19.04
C LEU A 53 -11.56 6.57 19.57
N ASN A 54 -11.53 5.39 20.19
CA ASN A 54 -10.30 4.57 20.28
C ASN A 54 -10.56 3.13 20.77
N SER A 55 -10.65 2.20 19.84
CA SER A 55 -10.32 0.76 20.01
C SER A 55 -10.60 0.03 18.70
N LYS A 56 -9.89 0.40 17.62
CA LYS A 56 -9.93 -0.45 16.42
C LYS A 56 -9.18 -1.73 16.76
N THR A 57 -9.93 -2.80 17.01
CA THR A 57 -9.42 -4.14 16.72
C THR A 57 -8.75 -4.07 15.34
N PRO A 58 -7.52 -4.58 15.17
CA PRO A 58 -6.87 -4.54 13.88
C PRO A 58 -7.80 -5.22 12.89
N GLU A 59 -8.28 -4.45 11.90
CA GLU A 59 -9.20 -4.95 10.88
C GLU A 59 -8.48 -6.12 10.19
N LYS A 60 -8.86 -7.35 10.55
CA LYS A 60 -8.18 -8.54 10.10
C LYS A 60 -8.55 -8.75 8.65
N TRP A 61 -7.66 -8.35 7.75
CA TRP A 61 -7.85 -8.57 6.33
C TRP A 61 -7.77 -10.05 5.99
N THR A 62 -8.61 -10.45 5.04
CA THR A 62 -8.49 -11.71 4.32
C THR A 62 -8.30 -11.37 2.85
N ALA A 63 -7.82 -12.32 2.06
CA ALA A 63 -7.71 -12.12 0.62
C ALA A 63 -9.07 -11.83 -0.03
N ALA A 64 -10.14 -12.48 0.45
CA ALA A 64 -11.50 -12.28 -0.06
C ALA A 64 -12.03 -10.87 0.27
N THR A 65 -11.85 -10.40 1.51
CA THR A 65 -12.32 -9.07 1.90
C THR A 65 -11.55 -7.96 1.19
N LEU A 66 -10.24 -8.12 1.00
CA LEU A 66 -9.42 -7.18 0.23
C LEU A 66 -9.87 -7.12 -1.22
N ARG A 67 -10.02 -8.27 -1.89
CA ARG A 67 -10.51 -8.34 -3.28
C ARG A 67 -11.89 -7.72 -3.42
N SER A 68 -12.81 -8.00 -2.49
CA SER A 68 -14.15 -7.42 -2.48
C SER A 68 -14.11 -5.89 -2.29
N ALA A 69 -13.28 -5.40 -1.37
CA ALA A 69 -13.11 -3.97 -1.16
C ALA A 69 -12.54 -3.28 -2.41
N TYR A 70 -11.55 -3.90 -3.07
CA TYR A 70 -10.99 -3.39 -4.32
C TYR A 70 -12.04 -3.37 -5.44
N ALA A 71 -12.83 -4.44 -5.59
CA ALA A 71 -13.92 -4.50 -6.56
C ALA A 71 -14.98 -3.40 -6.32
N LYS A 72 -15.21 -3.02 -5.05
CA LYS A 72 -16.09 -1.91 -4.65
C LYS A 72 -15.47 -0.52 -4.81
N GLY A 73 -14.27 -0.42 -5.40
CA GLY A 73 -13.60 0.84 -5.68
C GLY A 73 -12.63 1.32 -4.59
N ARG A 74 -12.47 0.59 -3.48
CA ARG A 74 -11.42 0.92 -2.50
C ARG A 74 -10.06 0.73 -3.16
N ARG A 75 -9.21 1.75 -3.09
CA ARG A 75 -7.82 1.67 -3.55
C ARG A 75 -6.81 1.82 -2.43
N ASP A 76 -7.25 2.35 -1.29
CA ASP A 76 -6.38 2.66 -0.17
C ASP A 76 -6.35 1.54 0.88
N PHE A 77 -5.18 0.93 0.98
CA PHE A 77 -4.83 -0.10 1.95
C PHE A 77 -3.47 0.23 2.60
N ALA A 78 -3.11 1.52 2.65
CA ALA A 78 -1.90 1.96 3.32
C ALA A 78 -1.88 1.53 4.79
N ASP A 79 -0.69 1.20 5.27
CA ASP A 79 -0.38 0.80 6.65
C ASP A 79 -1.18 -0.42 7.18
N CYS A 80 -1.92 -1.13 6.31
CA CYS A 80 -2.70 -2.30 6.68
C CYS A 80 -1.80 -3.51 6.93
N ASN A 81 -2.16 -4.35 7.90
CA ASN A 81 -1.56 -5.68 8.03
C ASN A 81 -2.25 -6.65 7.06
N LEU A 82 -1.53 -6.99 6.00
CA LEU A 82 -1.93 -7.88 4.91
C LEU A 82 -1.00 -9.09 4.81
N SER A 83 -0.27 -9.40 5.88
CA SER A 83 0.72 -10.47 5.91
C SER A 83 0.06 -11.83 5.66
N ARG A 84 0.79 -12.72 4.99
CA ARG A 84 0.39 -14.11 4.69
C ARG A 84 -0.90 -14.25 3.87
N LEU A 85 -1.36 -13.19 3.21
CA LEU A 85 -2.56 -13.29 2.36
C LEU A 85 -2.23 -14.00 1.05
N ASN A 86 -3.18 -14.83 0.59
CA ASN A 86 -3.13 -15.41 -0.75
C ASN A 86 -3.89 -14.52 -1.75
N LEU A 87 -3.14 -13.63 -2.39
CA LEU A 87 -3.56 -12.67 -3.42
C LEU A 87 -3.06 -13.09 -4.82
N ARG A 88 -2.87 -14.39 -5.06
CA ARG A 88 -2.48 -14.92 -6.37
C ARG A 88 -3.45 -14.42 -7.46
N ASN A 89 -2.90 -13.97 -8.58
CA ASN A 89 -3.63 -13.43 -9.74
C ASN A 89 -4.58 -12.27 -9.43
N ALA A 90 -4.43 -11.60 -8.27
CA ALA A 90 -5.29 -10.48 -7.91
C ALA A 90 -5.12 -9.31 -8.88
N LYS A 91 -6.22 -8.67 -9.27
CA LYS A 91 -6.23 -7.44 -10.08
C LYS A 91 -6.21 -6.24 -9.15
N LEU A 92 -5.03 -5.67 -8.94
CA LEU A 92 -4.75 -4.63 -7.95
C LEU A 92 -3.97 -3.46 -8.57
N SER A 93 -4.17 -3.18 -9.86
CA SER A 93 -3.51 -2.05 -10.52
C SER A 93 -3.86 -0.73 -9.84
N GLY A 94 -2.87 0.16 -9.71
CA GLY A 94 -3.00 1.45 -9.04
C GLY A 94 -3.35 1.39 -7.55
N VAL A 95 -3.25 0.22 -6.90
CA VAL A 95 -3.54 0.10 -5.46
C VAL A 95 -2.52 0.89 -4.63
N ASN A 96 -2.98 1.48 -3.52
CA ASN A 96 -2.10 2.10 -2.53
C ASN A 96 -1.84 1.13 -1.37
N PHE A 97 -0.66 0.53 -1.36
CA PHE A 97 -0.11 -0.31 -0.29
C PHE A 97 1.06 0.37 0.42
N TYR A 98 1.13 1.70 0.37
CA TYR A 98 2.18 2.45 1.07
C TYR A 98 2.26 2.04 2.54
N GLY A 99 3.45 1.64 3.01
CA GLY A 99 3.68 1.21 4.39
C GLY A 99 2.95 -0.07 4.83
N ALA A 100 2.20 -0.74 3.93
CA ALA A 100 1.48 -1.96 4.28
C ALA A 100 2.44 -3.11 4.60
N ASN A 101 1.99 -4.04 5.43
CA ASN A 101 2.72 -5.27 5.71
C ASN A 101 2.19 -6.41 4.85
N LEU A 102 2.91 -6.81 3.81
CA LEU A 102 2.61 -7.94 2.93
C LEU A 102 3.54 -9.14 3.17
N HIS A 103 4.29 -9.16 4.27
CA HIS A 103 5.24 -10.22 4.61
C HIS A 103 4.64 -11.62 4.42
N GLN A 104 5.39 -12.52 3.76
CA GLN A 104 5.00 -13.91 3.47
C GLN A 104 3.68 -14.07 2.68
N SER A 105 3.22 -13.02 1.99
CA SER A 105 2.04 -13.14 1.14
C SER A 105 2.36 -13.84 -0.18
N ASN A 106 1.32 -14.35 -0.84
CA ASN A 106 1.42 -14.87 -2.20
C ASN A 106 0.71 -13.90 -3.16
N LEU A 107 1.49 -13.20 -3.97
CA LEU A 107 1.06 -12.28 -5.04
C LEU A 107 1.49 -12.82 -6.41
N GLN A 108 1.70 -14.13 -6.55
CA GLN A 108 2.09 -14.72 -7.83
C GLN A 108 1.07 -14.36 -8.93
N GLY A 109 1.54 -13.83 -10.06
CA GLY A 109 0.70 -13.43 -11.18
C GLY A 109 -0.23 -12.24 -10.90
N ALA A 110 -0.10 -11.56 -9.75
CA ALA A 110 -0.92 -10.40 -9.44
C ALA A 110 -0.58 -9.24 -10.39
N ASP A 111 -1.60 -8.45 -10.71
CA ASP A 111 -1.44 -7.18 -11.41
C ASP A 111 -1.34 -6.05 -10.38
N LEU A 112 -0.14 -5.50 -10.24
CA LEU A 112 0.25 -4.38 -9.38
C LEU A 112 0.83 -3.24 -10.24
N SER A 113 0.47 -3.17 -11.52
CA SER A 113 0.86 -2.06 -12.39
C SER A 113 0.42 -0.72 -11.79
N ASP A 114 1.30 0.28 -11.87
CA ASP A 114 1.08 1.62 -11.31
C ASP A 114 0.79 1.65 -9.78
N ALA A 115 1.02 0.56 -9.04
CA ALA A 115 0.76 0.50 -7.61
C ALA A 115 1.74 1.36 -6.80
N ASN A 116 1.26 1.96 -5.71
CA ASN A 116 2.11 2.58 -4.70
C ASN A 116 2.48 1.55 -3.62
N LEU A 117 3.72 1.08 -3.68
CA LEU A 117 4.35 0.13 -2.77
C LEU A 117 5.48 0.80 -1.96
N GLY A 118 5.47 2.12 -1.82
CA GLY A 118 6.52 2.83 -1.06
C GLY A 118 6.53 2.38 0.41
N HIS A 119 7.71 2.17 0.98
CA HIS A 119 7.87 1.67 2.37
C HIS A 119 7.16 0.34 2.70
N VAL A 120 6.65 -0.40 1.71
CA VAL A 120 5.93 -1.65 1.95
C VAL A 120 6.87 -2.73 2.49
N ASN A 121 6.38 -3.60 3.37
CA ASN A 121 7.09 -4.82 3.74
C ASN A 121 6.67 -5.99 2.84
N LEU A 122 7.50 -6.35 1.87
CA LEU A 122 7.36 -7.50 0.98
C LEU A 122 8.36 -8.63 1.32
N THR A 123 8.98 -8.61 2.49
CA THR A 123 9.96 -9.63 2.90
C THR A 123 9.38 -11.04 2.78
N ASN A 124 10.09 -11.96 2.12
CA ASN A 124 9.68 -13.35 1.87
C ASN A 124 8.33 -13.51 1.15
N THR A 125 7.92 -12.52 0.35
CA THR A 125 6.69 -12.59 -0.47
C THR A 125 6.96 -13.32 -1.78
N THR A 126 5.95 -14.01 -2.34
CA THR A 126 6.01 -14.54 -3.71
C THR A 126 5.37 -13.54 -4.68
N LEU A 127 6.16 -12.95 -5.57
CA LEU A 127 5.76 -12.05 -6.66
C LEU A 127 6.09 -12.66 -8.04
N LYS A 128 6.33 -13.98 -8.11
CA LYS A 128 6.60 -14.68 -9.37
C LYS A 128 5.55 -14.34 -10.44
N ASN A 129 5.96 -14.06 -11.67
CA ASN A 129 5.08 -13.67 -12.79
C ASN A 129 4.19 -12.43 -12.53
N ALA A 130 4.42 -11.65 -11.47
CA ALA A 130 3.59 -10.48 -11.18
C ALA A 130 3.88 -9.33 -12.16
N ASN A 131 2.86 -8.56 -12.47
CA ASN A 131 3.01 -7.30 -13.20
C ASN A 131 3.23 -6.16 -12.19
N LEU A 132 4.40 -5.54 -12.20
CA LEU A 132 4.80 -4.40 -11.37
C LEU A 132 5.24 -3.22 -12.27
N THR A 133 4.78 -3.18 -13.53
CA THR A 133 5.15 -2.10 -14.46
C THR A 133 4.80 -0.75 -13.85
N LYS A 134 5.74 0.19 -13.85
CA LYS A 134 5.58 1.54 -13.27
C LYS A 134 5.24 1.59 -11.78
N ALA A 135 5.37 0.47 -11.05
CA ALA A 135 5.11 0.45 -9.62
C ALA A 135 6.13 1.30 -8.85
N TYR A 136 5.67 1.96 -7.79
CA TYR A 136 6.52 2.76 -6.90
C TYR A 136 6.96 1.91 -5.70
N LEU A 137 8.19 1.43 -5.71
CA LEU A 137 8.80 0.54 -4.71
C LEU A 137 9.92 1.22 -3.91
N SER A 138 10.04 2.55 -3.97
CA SER A 138 11.07 3.27 -3.23
C SER A 138 11.00 2.90 -1.74
N THR A 139 12.15 2.66 -1.14
CA THR A 139 12.33 2.25 0.28
C THR A 139 11.57 0.99 0.72
N ALA A 140 11.03 0.20 -0.21
CA ALA A 140 10.36 -1.07 0.09
C ALA A 140 11.34 -2.13 0.63
N SER A 141 10.87 -3.01 1.51
CA SER A 141 11.62 -4.19 1.94
C SER A 141 11.27 -5.40 1.07
N LEU A 142 12.15 -5.79 0.16
CA LEU A 142 12.01 -6.93 -0.75
C LEU A 142 12.95 -8.10 -0.39
N ALA A 143 13.48 -8.11 0.84
CA ALA A 143 14.46 -9.13 1.26
C ALA A 143 13.86 -10.54 1.14
N GLY A 144 14.60 -11.45 0.49
CA GLY A 144 14.15 -12.83 0.24
C GLY A 144 12.89 -12.98 -0.63
N CYS A 145 12.44 -11.91 -1.30
CA CYS A 145 11.26 -11.97 -2.16
C CYS A 145 11.54 -12.76 -3.45
N ASP A 146 10.57 -13.57 -3.89
CA ASP A 146 10.64 -14.28 -5.17
C ASP A 146 9.98 -13.43 -6.27
N LEU A 147 10.80 -12.80 -7.12
CA LEU A 147 10.39 -11.93 -8.23
C LEU A 147 10.63 -12.58 -9.59
N ARG A 148 10.86 -13.90 -9.64
CA ARG A 148 11.14 -14.61 -10.89
C ARG A 148 10.09 -14.30 -11.95
N ASP A 149 10.55 -14.01 -13.16
CA ASP A 149 9.68 -13.74 -14.32
C ASP A 149 8.66 -12.59 -14.11
N ALA A 150 8.84 -11.75 -13.08
CA ALA A 150 8.02 -10.56 -12.86
C ALA A 150 8.38 -9.45 -13.85
N ASP A 151 7.43 -8.57 -14.13
CA ASP A 151 7.65 -7.39 -14.97
C ASP A 151 7.77 -6.13 -14.10
N LEU A 152 8.97 -5.59 -13.97
CA LEU A 152 9.28 -4.33 -13.29
C LEU A 152 9.65 -3.21 -14.29
N THR A 153 9.19 -3.31 -15.54
CA THR A 153 9.46 -2.29 -16.55
C THR A 153 9.02 -0.91 -16.04
N ASN A 154 9.92 0.08 -16.09
CA ASN A 154 9.73 1.44 -15.55
C ASN A 154 9.42 1.53 -14.04
N ALA A 155 9.68 0.50 -13.23
CA ALA A 155 9.44 0.56 -11.79
C ALA A 155 10.47 1.45 -11.06
N TYR A 156 10.07 2.07 -9.95
CA TYR A 156 10.95 2.92 -9.14
C TYR A 156 11.40 2.17 -7.88
N LEU A 157 12.66 1.72 -7.82
CA LEU A 157 13.19 0.94 -6.69
C LEU A 157 14.19 1.73 -5.84
N ASN A 158 14.24 3.06 -5.91
CA ASN A 158 15.23 3.86 -5.15
C ASN A 158 15.23 3.51 -3.65
N GLY A 159 16.35 3.00 -3.15
CA GLY A 159 16.51 2.64 -1.74
C GLY A 159 15.76 1.39 -1.28
N ALA A 160 15.13 0.63 -2.19
CA ALA A 160 14.53 -0.66 -1.87
C ALA A 160 15.60 -1.68 -1.42
N ASN A 161 15.29 -2.48 -0.40
CA ASN A 161 16.16 -3.54 0.07
C ASN A 161 15.93 -4.84 -0.71
N LEU A 162 16.84 -5.17 -1.62
CA LEU A 162 16.78 -6.37 -2.46
C LEU A 162 17.61 -7.55 -1.94
N ARG A 163 18.06 -7.53 -0.67
CA ARG A 163 18.92 -8.60 -0.11
C ARG A 163 18.31 -9.99 -0.28
N GLY A 164 18.97 -10.84 -1.06
CA GLY A 164 18.55 -12.21 -1.32
C GLY A 164 17.27 -12.34 -2.15
N ALA A 165 16.74 -11.24 -2.72
CA ALA A 165 15.63 -11.30 -3.64
C ALA A 165 16.02 -12.11 -4.89
N ASN A 166 15.07 -12.86 -5.45
CA ASN A 166 15.29 -13.63 -6.67
C ASN A 166 14.72 -12.90 -7.88
N LEU A 167 15.60 -12.27 -8.66
CA LEU A 167 15.27 -11.51 -9.88
C LEU A 167 15.57 -12.31 -11.17
N CYS A 168 15.76 -13.63 -11.09
CA CYS A 168 16.03 -14.45 -12.27
C CYS A 168 14.86 -14.38 -13.26
N GLY A 169 15.12 -14.02 -14.52
CA GLY A 169 14.09 -13.83 -15.54
C GLY A 169 13.23 -12.57 -15.39
N THR A 170 13.45 -11.76 -14.35
CA THR A 170 12.71 -10.50 -14.16
C THR A 170 13.03 -9.49 -15.26
N ASN A 171 12.02 -8.75 -15.71
CA ASN A 171 12.22 -7.62 -16.62
C ASN A 171 12.39 -6.32 -15.84
N LEU A 172 13.59 -5.76 -15.80
CA LEU A 172 13.91 -4.47 -15.16
C LEU A 172 14.08 -3.35 -16.18
N ASN A 173 13.66 -3.51 -17.44
CA ASN A 173 13.90 -2.50 -18.47
C ASN A 173 13.40 -1.11 -18.01
N HIS A 174 14.28 -0.10 -18.06
CA HIS A 174 14.03 1.25 -17.56
C HIS A 174 13.65 1.37 -16.06
N ALA A 175 13.78 0.31 -15.27
CA ALA A 175 13.58 0.39 -13.83
C ALA A 175 14.68 1.26 -13.19
N ILE A 176 14.29 2.09 -12.24
CA ILE A 176 15.22 2.93 -11.48
C ILE A 176 15.73 2.12 -10.29
N VAL A 177 16.86 1.46 -10.49
CA VAL A 177 17.57 0.64 -9.50
C VAL A 177 19.07 0.84 -9.69
N ASN A 178 19.85 0.91 -8.61
CA ASN A 178 21.29 1.09 -8.70
C ASN A 178 22.05 -0.24 -8.61
N GLN A 179 23.35 -0.21 -8.97
CA GLN A 179 24.20 -1.40 -9.00
C GLN A 179 24.29 -2.10 -7.64
N LYS A 180 24.48 -1.34 -6.54
CA LYS A 180 24.55 -1.89 -5.18
C LYS A 180 23.30 -2.69 -4.81
N GLN A 181 22.13 -2.24 -5.22
CA GLN A 181 20.88 -2.96 -4.97
C GLN A 181 20.80 -4.27 -5.79
N LEU A 182 21.29 -4.25 -7.04
CA LEU A 182 21.34 -5.43 -7.90
C LEU A 182 22.35 -6.47 -7.39
N ASP A 183 23.51 -6.04 -6.89
CA ASP A 183 24.55 -6.91 -6.32
C ASP A 183 24.05 -7.69 -5.09
N MET A 184 23.02 -7.17 -4.41
CA MET A 184 22.39 -7.82 -3.25
C MET A 184 21.34 -8.87 -3.65
N ALA A 185 20.95 -8.91 -4.92
CA ALA A 185 19.91 -9.79 -5.46
C ALA A 185 20.50 -10.92 -6.30
N LYS A 186 19.75 -12.00 -6.44
CA LYS A 186 20.08 -13.07 -7.39
C LYS A 186 19.55 -12.68 -8.76
N THR A 187 20.41 -12.66 -9.77
CA THR A 187 20.06 -12.42 -11.17
C THR A 187 20.63 -13.55 -12.03
N ASN A 188 20.21 -13.65 -13.29
CA ASN A 188 20.80 -14.58 -14.25
C ASN A 188 20.77 -14.00 -15.67
N TRP A 189 21.24 -14.79 -16.65
CA TRP A 189 21.26 -14.46 -18.08
C TRP A 189 19.87 -14.25 -18.71
N TRP A 190 18.79 -14.53 -17.98
CA TRP A 190 17.42 -14.24 -18.42
C TRP A 190 16.88 -12.93 -17.85
N THR A 191 17.47 -12.40 -16.78
CA THR A 191 17.09 -11.09 -16.24
C THR A 191 17.36 -10.00 -17.28
N ILE A 192 16.37 -9.16 -17.58
CA ILE A 192 16.56 -7.97 -18.42
C ILE A 192 16.94 -6.83 -17.49
N MET A 193 18.10 -6.22 -17.71
CA MET A 193 18.67 -5.16 -16.89
C MET A 193 18.03 -3.80 -17.21
N PRO A 194 18.24 -2.75 -16.37
CA PRO A 194 17.70 -1.42 -16.61
C PRO A 194 18.00 -0.79 -17.97
N ASN A 195 19.08 -1.20 -18.60
CA ASN A 195 19.49 -0.76 -19.95
C ASN A 195 18.89 -1.60 -21.09
N GLY A 196 17.97 -2.52 -20.79
CA GLY A 196 17.32 -3.41 -21.75
C GLY A 196 18.16 -4.63 -22.18
N LYS A 197 19.42 -4.72 -21.77
CA LYS A 197 20.28 -5.88 -22.07
C LYS A 197 20.01 -7.01 -21.09
N ARG A 198 20.28 -8.24 -21.50
CA ARG A 198 20.26 -9.39 -20.59
C ARG A 198 21.42 -9.29 -19.59
N GLY A 199 21.20 -9.79 -18.38
CA GLY A 199 22.23 -9.91 -17.35
C GLY A 199 23.38 -10.81 -17.79
N SER A 200 24.57 -10.59 -17.22
CA SER A 200 25.70 -11.52 -17.31
C SER A 200 25.61 -12.51 -16.15
N GLY A 201 25.70 -13.81 -16.42
CA GLY A 201 25.62 -14.86 -15.39
C GLY A 201 26.99 -15.25 -14.81
N PHE A 202 26.98 -15.63 -13.52
CA PHE A 202 27.87 -16.62 -12.92
C PHE A 202 26.99 -17.66 -12.22
#